data_AF-A0A0D3R0Q1-F1
#
_entry.id   AF-A0A0D3R0Q1-F1
#
_cell.length_a   1.000
_cell.length_b   1.000
_cell.length_c   1.000
_cell.angle_alpha   90.00
_cell.angle_beta   90.00
_cell.angle_gamma   90.00
#
_symmetry.space_group_name_H-M   'P 1'
#
loop_
_entity.id
_entity.type
_entity.pdbx_description
1 polymer ?
#
loop_
_entity_poly.entity_id
_entity_poly.type
_entity_poly.pdbx_seq_one_letter_code
_entity_poly.pdbx_strand_id
1 'polypeptide(L)'
;RPMIELGEGELITSDLNELYRRVIYRNNTLIDFSARSGSTPGGLIVCQTRLVQEAVDALIDNGIRGQPMKDSHNRPYKSFSDVIEGKEGRFRENLLGKRVDYSGRSVIVVGPSLPLHQCGLPREMAIELFQAFVIRSLIGRHLAPNLRAAKSMIQNKESIIWKVLQEIMQGHPILLNRAPTLHRLGI
;
A
#
# COMPACT_ATOMS: atom_id res chain seq x y z
N ARG A 1 -3.57 -9.12 8.51
CA ARG A 1 -2.88 -10.28 7.89
C ARG A 1 -3.90 -10.99 7.01
N PRO A 2 -4.27 -10.39 5.87
CA PRO A 2 -5.37 -10.88 5.06
C PRO A 2 -5.02 -12.23 4.42
N MET A 3 -6.06 -13.00 4.13
CA MET A 3 -6.03 -14.17 3.25
C MET A 3 -6.95 -13.82 2.07
N ILE A 4 -6.41 -13.88 0.87
CA ILE A 4 -7.10 -13.42 -0.35
C ILE A 4 -7.07 -14.59 -1.33
N GLU A 5 -8.23 -14.94 -1.84
CA GLU A 5 -8.37 -15.89 -2.93
C GLU A 5 -8.11 -15.16 -4.26
N LEU A 6 -7.07 -15.59 -4.98
CA LEU A 6 -6.94 -15.30 -6.39
C LEU A 6 -7.83 -16.31 -7.11
N GLY A 7 -8.70 -15.83 -8.01
CA GLY A 7 -9.64 -16.68 -8.75
C GLY A 7 -8.96 -17.94 -9.31
N GLU A 8 -9.71 -19.05 -9.36
CA GLU A 8 -9.22 -20.44 -9.53
C GLU A 8 -8.77 -21.15 -8.24
N GLY A 9 -9.18 -20.66 -7.06
CA GLY A 9 -9.01 -21.38 -5.79
C GLY A 9 -7.62 -21.28 -5.16
N GLU A 10 -6.73 -20.45 -5.73
CA GLU A 10 -5.41 -20.20 -5.17
C GLU A 10 -5.51 -19.16 -4.03
N LEU A 11 -5.10 -19.56 -2.82
CA LEU A 11 -5.13 -18.69 -1.64
C LEU A 11 -3.76 -18.05 -1.40
N ILE A 12 -3.69 -16.73 -1.53
CA ILE A 12 -2.55 -15.96 -1.06
C ILE A 12 -2.74 -15.61 0.41
N THR A 13 -1.73 -15.94 1.21
CA THR A 13 -1.74 -15.69 2.66
C THR A 13 -0.51 -14.89 3.06
N SER A 14 -0.66 -14.05 4.09
CA SER A 14 0.49 -13.35 4.70
C SER A 14 1.41 -14.34 5.40
N ASP A 15 2.73 -14.19 5.23
CA ASP A 15 3.77 -15.01 5.91
C ASP A 15 3.53 -15.13 7.44
N LEU A 16 3.05 -14.06 8.08
CA LEU A 16 2.70 -14.07 9.50
C LEU A 16 1.67 -15.16 9.84
N ASN A 17 0.70 -15.44 8.96
CA ASN A 17 -0.31 -16.47 9.21
C ASN A 17 0.32 -17.86 9.32
N GLU A 18 1.38 -18.15 8.56
CA GLU A 18 2.13 -19.41 8.69
C GLU A 18 2.85 -19.49 10.04
N LEU A 19 3.53 -18.41 10.42
CA LEU A 19 4.24 -18.33 11.71
C LEU A 19 3.26 -18.51 12.88
N TYR A 20 2.09 -17.87 12.82
CA TYR A 20 1.02 -18.07 13.80
C TYR A 20 0.50 -19.51 13.82
N ARG A 21 0.24 -20.11 12.65
CA ARG A 21 -0.22 -21.51 12.57
C ARG A 21 0.77 -22.45 13.24
N ARG A 22 2.07 -22.22 13.02
CA ARG A 22 3.13 -23.03 13.62
C ARG A 22 3.21 -22.87 15.14
N VAL A 23 3.08 -21.65 15.67
CA VAL A 23 2.99 -21.42 17.13
C VAL A 23 1.78 -22.16 17.73
N ILE A 24 0.60 -22.01 17.14
CA ILE A 24 -0.63 -22.68 17.61
C ILE A 24 -0.46 -24.20 17.58
N TYR A 25 0.06 -24.74 16.48
CA TYR A 25 0.29 -26.17 16.33
C TYR A 25 1.25 -26.73 17.40
N ARG A 26 2.40 -26.06 17.61
CA ARG A 26 3.38 -26.47 18.63
C ARG A 26 2.82 -26.36 20.05
N ASN A 27 2.05 -25.31 20.33
CA ASN A 27 1.41 -25.13 21.63
C ASN A 27 0.36 -26.21 21.92
N ASN A 28 -0.51 -26.51 20.96
CA ASN A 28 -1.51 -27.57 21.11
C ASN A 28 -0.84 -28.94 21.30
N THR A 29 0.23 -29.20 20.54
CA THR A 29 1.05 -30.41 20.70
C THR A 29 1.62 -30.50 22.12
N LEU A 30 2.20 -29.42 22.65
CA LEU A 30 2.73 -29.38 24.02
C LEU A 30 1.63 -29.65 25.07
N ILE A 31 0.45 -29.06 24.90
CA ILE A 31 -0.70 -29.29 25.79
C ILE A 31 -1.09 -30.77 25.79
N ASP A 32 -1.17 -31.42 24.62
CA ASP A 32 -1.50 -32.84 24.51
C ASP A 32 -0.47 -33.74 25.21
N PHE A 33 0.83 -33.45 25.06
CA PHE A 33 1.90 -34.16 25.78
C PHE A 33 1.84 -33.93 27.29
N SER A 34 1.50 -32.71 27.73
CA SER A 34 1.36 -32.39 29.16
C SER A 34 0.12 -33.06 29.78
N ALA A 35 -0.98 -33.19 29.03
CA ALA A 35 -2.16 -33.92 29.47
C ALA A 35 -1.89 -35.43 29.61
N ARG A 36 -0.97 -35.98 28.82
CA ARG A 36 -0.48 -37.37 28.90
C ARG A 36 0.76 -37.52 29.78
N SER A 37 0.95 -36.62 30.74
CA SER A 37 2.14 -36.54 31.60
C SER A 37 2.46 -37.84 32.36
N GLY A 38 1.48 -38.70 32.65
CA GLY A 38 1.71 -40.00 33.29
C GLY A 38 2.51 -41.01 32.44
N SER A 39 2.61 -40.82 31.12
CA SER A 39 3.34 -41.70 30.20
C SER A 39 4.44 -41.00 29.39
N THR A 40 4.58 -39.68 29.54
CA THR A 40 5.51 -38.88 28.73
C THR A 40 6.77 -38.53 29.54
N PRO A 41 7.97 -38.94 29.08
CA PRO A 41 9.23 -38.54 29.71
C PRO A 41 9.41 -37.02 29.79
N GLY A 42 9.88 -36.51 30.93
CA GLY A 42 10.09 -35.07 31.13
C GLY A 42 11.02 -34.41 30.10
N GLY A 43 12.02 -35.15 29.59
CA GLY A 43 12.89 -34.67 28.51
C GLY A 43 12.15 -34.34 27.21
N LEU A 44 11.08 -35.08 26.89
CA LEU A 44 10.26 -34.79 25.70
C LEU A 44 9.46 -33.50 25.88
N ILE A 45 8.96 -33.24 27.10
CA ILE A 45 8.25 -32.00 27.41
C ILE A 45 9.19 -30.80 27.22
N VAL A 46 10.42 -30.88 27.73
CA VAL A 46 11.44 -29.82 27.54
C VAL A 46 11.74 -29.59 26.05
N CYS A 47 11.86 -30.66 25.26
CA CYS A 47 12.05 -30.54 23.81
C CYS A 47 10.87 -29.85 23.12
N GLN A 48 9.61 -30.18 23.48
CA GLN A 48 8.43 -29.52 22.92
C GLN A 48 8.33 -28.04 23.33
N THR A 49 8.65 -27.72 24.59
CA THR A 49 8.71 -26.33 25.07
C THR A 49 9.74 -25.52 24.27
N ARG A 50 10.92 -26.10 23.96
CA ARG A 50 11.91 -25.45 23.09
C ARG A 50 11.37 -25.17 21.69
N LEU A 51 10.62 -26.10 21.09
CA LEU A 51 10.02 -25.89 19.77
C LEU A 51 8.94 -24.80 19.77
N VAL A 52 8.20 -24.64 20.87
CA VAL A 52 7.26 -23.52 21.03
C VAL A 52 8.04 -22.20 21.11
N GLN A 53 9.11 -22.15 21.92
CA GLN A 53 9.97 -20.96 22.01
C GLN A 53 10.53 -20.56 20.64
N GLU A 54 11.07 -21.51 19.88
CA GLU A 54 11.61 -21.25 18.54
C GLU A 54 10.54 -20.75 17.55
N ALA A 55 9.30 -21.25 17.66
CA ALA A 55 8.19 -20.76 16.84
C ALA A 55 7.77 -19.33 17.21
N VAL A 56 7.79 -18.99 18.50
CA VAL A 56 7.50 -17.63 18.99
C VAL A 56 8.63 -16.67 18.60
N ASP A 57 9.87 -17.10 18.74
CA ASP A 57 11.05 -16.32 18.31
C ASP A 57 10.95 -16.01 16.81
N ALA A 58 10.65 -17.01 15.97
CA ALA A 58 10.49 -16.81 14.53
C ALA A 58 9.29 -15.91 14.18
N LEU A 59 8.22 -15.92 14.98
CA LEU A 59 7.09 -15.02 14.79
C LEU A 59 7.47 -13.55 15.03
N ILE A 60 8.22 -13.30 16.12
CA ILE A 60 8.63 -11.94 16.51
C ILE A 60 9.75 -11.45 15.58
N ASP A 61 10.83 -12.21 15.49
CA ASP A 61 12.05 -11.89 14.72
C ASP A 61 12.65 -13.17 14.11
N ASN A 62 12.33 -13.41 12.84
CA ASN A 62 12.73 -14.61 12.12
C ASN A 62 14.20 -14.56 11.71
N GLY A 63 15.06 -15.13 12.54
CA GLY A 63 16.50 -15.22 12.28
C GLY A 63 17.36 -14.83 13.49
N ILE A 64 16.76 -14.28 14.56
CA ILE A 64 17.49 -13.83 15.75
C ILE A 64 18.33 -14.92 16.42
N ARG A 65 17.93 -16.20 16.30
CA ARG A 65 18.60 -17.36 16.93
C ARG A 65 19.20 -18.37 15.95
N GLY A 66 19.42 -17.97 14.69
CA GLY A 66 20.10 -18.81 13.71
C GLY A 66 19.39 -18.88 12.36
N GLN A 67 19.20 -20.09 11.84
CA GLN A 67 18.59 -20.25 10.51
C GLN A 67 17.11 -19.83 10.53
N PRO A 68 16.70 -18.89 9.66
CA PRO A 68 15.32 -18.45 9.61
C PRO A 68 14.41 -19.57 9.12
N MET A 69 13.16 -19.56 9.58
CA MET A 69 12.11 -20.39 9.02
C MET A 69 11.80 -19.93 7.61
N LYS A 70 11.69 -20.89 6.69
CA LYS A 70 11.50 -20.67 5.26
C LYS A 70 10.29 -21.40 4.73
N ASP A 71 9.76 -20.90 3.62
CA ASP A 71 8.71 -21.54 2.85
C ASP A 71 9.23 -22.70 1.98
N SER A 72 8.31 -23.35 1.26
CA SER A 72 8.61 -24.44 0.34
C SER A 72 9.56 -24.04 -0.80
N HIS A 73 9.66 -22.74 -1.10
CA HIS A 73 10.55 -22.17 -2.11
C HIS A 73 11.86 -21.65 -1.49
N ASN A 74 12.18 -22.04 -0.25
CA ASN A 74 13.39 -21.65 0.47
C ASN A 74 13.51 -20.12 0.71
N ARG A 75 12.39 -19.39 0.64
CA ARG A 75 12.32 -17.96 0.98
C ARG A 75 11.99 -17.82 2.47
N PRO A 76 12.72 -16.98 3.23
CA PRO A 76 12.43 -16.76 4.65
C PRO A 76 11.09 -16.06 4.82
N TYR A 77 10.30 -16.51 5.80
CA TYR A 77 9.05 -15.84 6.17
C TYR A 77 9.34 -14.46 6.76
N LYS A 78 8.57 -13.44 6.38
CA LYS A 78 8.64 -12.11 7.02
C LYS A 78 7.99 -12.14 8.42
N SER A 79 8.77 -11.78 9.42
CA SER A 79 8.39 -11.69 10.85
C SER A 79 7.73 -10.36 11.21
N PHE A 80 7.37 -10.14 12.48
CA PHE A 80 6.88 -8.84 12.92
C PHE A 80 7.93 -7.73 12.81
N SER A 81 9.17 -8.01 13.21
CA SER A 81 10.27 -7.07 13.07
C SER A 81 10.46 -6.65 11.61
N ASP A 82 10.41 -7.59 10.67
CA ASP A 82 10.53 -7.31 9.23
C ASP A 82 9.40 -6.43 8.66
N VAL A 83 8.21 -6.52 9.24
CA VAL A 83 7.09 -5.65 8.84
C VAL A 83 7.33 -4.22 9.27
N ILE A 84 8.07 -4.00 10.36
CA ILE A 84 8.30 -2.68 10.93
C ILE A 84 9.56 -2.05 10.35
N GLU A 85 10.64 -2.84 10.24
CA GLU A 85 11.97 -2.40 9.88
C GLU A 85 12.26 -2.49 8.38
N GLY A 86 13.40 -1.93 7.96
CA GLY A 86 13.84 -1.97 6.58
C GLY A 86 13.15 -0.96 5.65
N LYS A 87 13.53 -0.99 4.38
CA LYS A 87 13.04 -0.04 3.35
C LYS A 87 11.56 -0.28 2.99
N GLU A 88 11.16 -1.55 2.95
CA GLU A 88 9.76 -2.00 2.75
C GLU A 88 8.99 -2.07 4.08
N GLY A 89 9.59 -1.64 5.18
CA GLY A 89 8.96 -1.60 6.49
C GLY A 89 7.90 -0.50 6.58
N ARG A 90 6.94 -0.70 7.48
CA ARG A 90 5.80 0.21 7.69
C ARG A 90 6.23 1.66 7.94
N PHE A 91 7.31 1.90 8.68
CA PHE A 91 7.76 3.26 8.96
C PHE A 91 8.18 4.02 7.70
N ARG A 92 8.98 3.39 6.84
CA ARG A 92 9.54 4.06 5.67
C ARG A 92 8.57 4.11 4.51
N GLU A 93 7.83 3.03 4.28
CA GLU A 93 6.96 2.92 3.11
C GLU A 93 5.54 3.45 3.34
N ASN A 94 5.00 3.35 4.58
CA ASN A 94 3.61 3.71 4.86
C ASN A 94 3.44 4.94 5.74
N LEU A 95 4.44 5.33 6.53
CA LEU A 95 4.33 6.51 7.41
C LEU A 95 5.01 7.73 6.80
N LEU A 96 6.28 7.61 6.40
CA LEU A 96 7.05 8.72 5.83
C LEU A 96 6.72 8.99 4.36
N GLY A 97 6.52 7.94 3.57
CA GLY A 97 5.97 8.00 2.22
C GLY A 97 4.53 7.50 2.21
N LYS A 98 3.65 8.15 1.44
CA LYS A 98 2.31 7.64 1.15
C LYS A 98 1.95 7.90 -0.29
N ARG A 99 1.14 7.03 -0.86
CA ARG A 99 0.42 7.34 -2.11
C ARG A 99 -0.60 8.43 -1.81
N VAL A 100 -0.71 9.38 -2.71
CA VAL A 100 -1.59 10.55 -2.58
C VAL A 100 -2.54 10.62 -3.76
N ASP A 101 -3.81 10.92 -3.47
CA ASP A 101 -4.82 11.20 -4.49
C ASP A 101 -4.57 12.57 -5.13
N TYR A 102 -5.27 12.86 -6.23
CA TYR A 102 -5.11 14.10 -7.00
C TYR A 102 -3.66 14.33 -7.45
N SER A 103 -2.99 13.26 -7.86
CA SER A 103 -1.62 13.27 -8.39
C SER A 103 -1.56 12.60 -9.76
N GLY A 104 -0.59 13.02 -10.58
CA GLY A 104 -0.39 12.52 -11.93
C GLY A 104 1.09 12.49 -12.32
N ARG A 105 1.42 11.71 -13.36
CA ARG A 105 2.77 11.64 -13.93
C ARG A 105 2.68 11.63 -15.45
N SER A 106 3.54 12.40 -16.10
CA SER A 106 3.71 12.39 -17.55
C SER A 106 5.18 12.61 -17.93
N VAL A 107 5.50 12.46 -19.20
CA VAL A 107 6.79 12.83 -19.79
C VAL A 107 6.87 14.35 -19.88
N ILE A 108 8.04 14.89 -19.55
CA ILE A 108 8.34 16.32 -19.66
C ILE A 108 8.86 16.64 -21.07
N VAL A 109 8.37 17.74 -21.64
CA VAL A 109 8.80 18.27 -22.94
C VAL A 109 9.11 19.76 -22.77
N VAL A 110 10.09 20.27 -23.53
CA VAL A 110 10.53 21.67 -23.45
C VAL A 110 9.45 22.58 -24.04
N GLY A 111 9.03 23.59 -23.26
CA GLY A 111 8.08 24.64 -23.68
C GLY A 111 8.73 26.02 -23.65
N PRO A 112 9.50 26.42 -24.67
CA PRO A 112 10.35 27.61 -24.62
C PRO A 112 9.57 28.94 -24.56
N SER A 113 8.28 28.93 -24.92
CA SER A 113 7.42 30.12 -24.90
C SER A 113 6.77 30.39 -23.53
N LEU A 114 6.96 29.51 -22.55
CA LEU A 114 6.33 29.64 -21.23
C LEU A 114 7.17 30.52 -20.30
N PRO A 115 6.56 31.44 -19.53
CA PRO A 115 7.26 32.18 -18.49
C PRO A 115 7.61 31.26 -17.30
N LEU A 116 8.56 31.68 -16.47
CA LEU A 116 9.13 30.87 -15.37
C LEU A 116 8.10 30.33 -14.36
N HIS A 117 6.99 31.05 -14.15
CA HIS A 117 5.95 30.71 -13.20
C HIS A 117 4.83 29.84 -13.80
N GLN A 118 4.99 29.34 -15.03
CA GLN A 118 3.98 28.56 -15.74
C GLN A 118 4.52 27.21 -16.19
N CYS A 119 3.60 26.25 -16.34
CA CYS A 119 3.88 24.96 -16.95
C CYS A 119 2.69 24.54 -17.83
N GLY A 120 2.97 23.72 -18.84
CA GLY A 120 1.94 23.10 -19.67
C GLY A 120 1.43 21.83 -19.01
N LEU A 121 0.11 21.71 -18.88
CA LEU A 121 -0.55 20.51 -18.38
C LEU A 121 -1.40 19.87 -19.51
N PRO A 122 -1.26 18.57 -19.79
CA PRO A 122 -2.15 17.89 -20.73
C PRO A 122 -3.60 18.00 -20.29
N ARG A 123 -4.48 18.32 -21.23
CA ARG A 123 -5.91 18.53 -20.99
C ARG A 123 -6.60 17.36 -20.27
N GLU A 124 -6.26 16.13 -20.65
CA GLU A 124 -6.85 14.93 -20.04
C GLU A 124 -6.41 14.77 -18.58
N MET A 125 -5.12 15.04 -18.29
CA MET A 125 -4.61 15.03 -16.93
C MET A 125 -5.24 16.15 -16.08
N ALA A 126 -5.42 17.33 -16.65
CA ALA A 126 -6.06 18.45 -15.97
C ALA A 126 -7.51 18.12 -15.56
N ILE A 127 -8.29 17.47 -16.44
CA ILE A 127 -9.66 17.05 -16.10
C ILE A 127 -9.67 16.09 -14.92
N GLU A 128 -8.79 15.10 -14.89
CA GLU A 128 -8.76 14.11 -13.80
C GLU A 128 -8.31 14.74 -12.47
N LEU A 129 -7.26 15.57 -12.49
CA LEU A 129 -6.76 16.24 -11.29
C LEU A 129 -7.78 17.20 -10.69
N PHE A 130 -8.54 17.92 -11.53
CA PHE A 130 -9.50 18.93 -11.09
C PHE A 130 -10.95 18.44 -11.13
N GLN A 131 -11.20 17.12 -11.30
CA GLN A 131 -12.52 16.56 -11.55
C GLN A 131 -13.56 17.00 -10.50
N ALA A 132 -13.18 16.98 -9.22
CA ALA A 132 -14.05 17.40 -8.12
C ALA A 132 -14.47 18.88 -8.23
N PHE A 133 -13.53 19.76 -8.61
CA PHE A 133 -13.80 21.20 -8.79
C PHE A 133 -14.68 21.44 -10.01
N VAL A 134 -14.44 20.72 -11.11
CA VAL A 134 -15.25 20.80 -12.33
C VAL A 134 -16.68 20.38 -12.03
N ILE A 135 -16.89 19.24 -11.38
CA ILE A 135 -18.22 18.75 -10.97
C ILE A 135 -18.93 19.79 -10.09
N ARG A 136 -18.24 20.34 -9.08
CA ARG A 136 -18.80 21.36 -8.20
C ARG A 136 -19.22 22.60 -8.97
N SER A 137 -18.41 23.07 -9.91
CA SER A 137 -18.72 24.25 -10.73
C SER A 137 -19.90 24.00 -11.67
N LEU A 138 -19.99 22.82 -12.29
CA LEU A 138 -21.10 22.46 -13.19
C LEU A 138 -22.45 22.46 -12.46
N ILE A 139 -22.50 21.88 -11.26
CA ILE A 139 -23.72 21.84 -10.46
C ILE A 139 -24.04 23.24 -9.91
N GLY A 140 -23.04 23.96 -9.41
CA GLY A 140 -23.23 25.30 -8.84
C GLY A 140 -23.71 26.35 -9.86
N ARG A 141 -23.41 26.16 -11.15
CA ARG A 141 -23.88 27.02 -12.25
C ARG A 141 -25.17 26.52 -12.92
N HIS A 142 -25.80 25.46 -12.37
CA HIS A 142 -26.96 24.80 -12.96
C HIS A 142 -26.75 24.26 -14.38
N LEU A 143 -25.49 23.98 -14.77
CA LEU A 143 -25.16 23.35 -16.06
C LEU A 143 -25.37 21.84 -16.00
N ALA A 144 -25.24 21.24 -14.81
CA ALA A 144 -25.56 19.85 -14.55
C ALA A 144 -26.56 19.75 -13.39
N PRO A 145 -27.64 18.95 -13.52
CA PRO A 145 -28.65 18.84 -12.46
C PRO A 145 -28.16 18.01 -11.25
N ASN A 146 -27.20 17.10 -11.44
CA ASN A 146 -26.69 16.24 -10.38
C ASN A 146 -25.28 15.70 -10.71
N LEU A 147 -24.68 15.00 -9.73
CA LEU A 147 -23.34 14.41 -9.84
C LEU A 147 -23.20 13.44 -11.02
N ARG A 148 -24.22 12.61 -11.28
CA ARG A 148 -24.18 11.61 -12.36
C ARG A 148 -24.17 12.28 -13.73
N ALA A 149 -25.02 13.29 -13.92
CA ALA A 149 -25.04 14.09 -15.13
C ALA A 149 -23.70 14.81 -15.34
N ALA A 150 -23.15 15.46 -14.30
CA ALA A 150 -21.85 16.13 -14.39
C ALA A 150 -20.72 15.17 -14.79
N LYS A 151 -20.68 13.95 -14.21
CA LYS A 151 -19.71 12.92 -14.61
C LYS A 151 -19.90 12.47 -16.06
N SER A 152 -21.14 12.31 -16.51
CA SER A 152 -21.46 11.98 -17.90
C SER A 152 -20.97 13.06 -18.87
N MET A 153 -21.22 14.35 -18.57
CA MET A 153 -20.74 15.48 -19.38
C MET A 153 -19.20 15.51 -19.49
N ILE A 154 -18.50 15.19 -18.40
CA ILE A 154 -17.03 15.09 -18.39
C ILE A 154 -16.56 13.92 -19.27
N GLN A 155 -17.18 12.74 -19.14
CA GLN A 155 -16.85 11.56 -19.95
C GLN A 155 -17.09 11.79 -21.45
N ASN A 156 -18.16 12.51 -21.80
CA ASN A 156 -18.49 12.89 -23.17
C ASN A 156 -17.61 14.01 -23.74
N LYS A 157 -16.68 14.56 -22.93
CA LYS A 157 -15.76 15.65 -23.31
C LYS A 157 -16.48 16.88 -23.91
N GLU A 158 -17.63 17.25 -23.35
CA GLU A 158 -18.42 18.38 -23.84
C GLU A 158 -17.60 19.69 -23.87
N SER A 159 -17.85 20.53 -24.88
CA SER A 159 -17.04 21.73 -25.13
C SER A 159 -17.05 22.74 -23.96
N ILE A 160 -18.13 22.75 -23.17
CA ILE A 160 -18.28 23.62 -22.00
C ILE A 160 -17.31 23.25 -20.87
N ILE A 161 -16.91 21.97 -20.77
CA ILE A 161 -15.99 21.47 -19.73
C ILE A 161 -14.64 22.17 -19.84
N TRP A 162 -14.16 22.42 -21.05
CA TRP A 162 -12.87 23.09 -21.28
C TRP A 162 -12.86 24.53 -20.79
N LYS A 163 -13.96 25.26 -20.99
CA LYS A 163 -14.10 26.64 -20.50
C LYS A 163 -14.12 26.67 -18.97
N VAL A 164 -14.94 25.81 -18.37
CA VAL A 164 -15.05 25.69 -16.91
C VAL A 164 -13.71 25.28 -16.29
N LEU A 165 -13.01 24.33 -16.90
CA LEU A 165 -11.68 23.90 -16.44
C LEU A 165 -10.67 25.04 -16.50
N GLN A 166 -10.62 25.80 -17.60
CA GLN A 166 -9.71 26.93 -17.75
C GLN A 166 -9.96 28.00 -16.68
N GLU A 167 -11.22 28.30 -16.37
CA GLU A 167 -11.58 29.22 -15.29
C GLU A 167 -11.17 28.69 -13.92
N ILE A 168 -11.37 27.40 -13.64
CA ILE A 168 -10.97 26.77 -12.38
C ILE A 168 -9.44 26.83 -12.21
N MET A 169 -8.69 26.58 -13.28
CA MET A 169 -7.22 26.57 -13.21
C MET A 169 -6.62 27.97 -13.00
N GLN A 170 -7.36 29.04 -13.26
CA GLN A 170 -6.88 30.40 -12.99
C GLN A 170 -6.66 30.60 -11.48
N GLY A 171 -5.43 30.95 -11.11
CA GLY A 171 -5.05 31.17 -9.71
C GLY A 171 -4.88 29.91 -8.87
N HIS A 172 -4.99 28.70 -9.44
CA HIS A 172 -4.73 27.44 -8.74
C HIS A 172 -3.35 26.86 -9.12
N PRO A 173 -2.32 27.06 -8.29
CA PRO A 173 -1.01 26.49 -8.56
C PRO A 173 -1.02 24.97 -8.43
N ILE A 174 -0.13 24.32 -9.18
CA ILE A 174 0.17 22.88 -9.07
C ILE A 174 1.63 22.69 -8.66
N LEU A 175 1.93 21.56 -8.03
CA LEU A 175 3.29 21.19 -7.64
C LEU A 175 3.87 20.23 -8.67
N LEU A 176 5.11 20.47 -9.12
CA LEU A 176 5.83 19.62 -10.05
C LEU A 176 7.00 18.98 -9.34
N ASN A 177 7.11 17.66 -9.38
CA ASN A 177 8.21 16.94 -8.73
C ASN A 177 8.93 16.01 -9.73
N ARG A 178 10.26 15.94 -9.65
CA ARG A 178 11.08 14.97 -10.40
C ARG A 178 11.95 14.16 -9.44
N ALA A 179 11.76 12.85 -9.44
CA ALA A 179 12.61 11.94 -8.69
C ALA A 179 13.97 11.73 -9.39
N PRO A 180 15.09 11.60 -8.63
CA PRO A 180 15.20 11.72 -7.17
C PRO A 180 15.19 13.18 -6.68
N THR A 181 14.47 13.45 -5.60
CA THR A 181 14.39 14.79 -4.98
C THR A 181 15.55 14.96 -3.97
N LEU A 182 16.61 15.69 -4.35
CA LEU A 182 17.81 15.85 -3.53
C LEU A 182 17.77 17.06 -2.60
N HIS A 183 17.00 18.09 -2.96
CA HIS A 183 16.88 19.34 -2.22
C HIS A 183 15.50 19.96 -2.42
N ARG A 184 15.18 20.99 -1.65
CA ARG A 184 13.85 21.65 -1.67
C ARG A 184 13.39 22.17 -3.04
N LEU A 185 14.29 22.55 -3.94
CA LEU A 185 13.94 23.06 -5.27
C LEU A 185 13.52 21.96 -6.28
N GLY A 186 13.45 20.70 -5.85
CA GLY A 186 12.96 19.61 -6.70
C GLY A 186 11.43 19.50 -6.76
N ILE A 187 10.73 20.34 -5.97
CA ILE A 187 9.26 20.49 -5.90
C ILE A 187 8.92 21.97 -6.04
#